data_AF-A0A699ZER1-F1
#
_entry.id   AF-A0A699ZER1-F1
#
_cell.length_a   1.000
_cell.length_b   1.000
_cell.length_c   1.000
_cell.angle_alpha   90.00
_cell.angle_beta   90.00
_cell.angle_gamma   90.00
#
_symmetry.space_group_name_H-M   'P 1'
#
loop_
_entity.id
_entity.type
_entity.pdbx_description
1 polymer ?
#
loop_
_entity_poly.entity_id
_entity_poly.type
_entity_poly.pdbx_seq_one_letter_code
_entity_poly.pdbx_strand_id
1 'polypeptide(L)' 'MVLDKYFGNVCELDLIFNFHKAYYILDELLIAGELQEPSKKAVAKAISDQDQLVENAKNGVEEVPHAR' A
#
# COMPACT_ATOMS: atom_id res chain seq x y z
N MET A 1 -1.78 -4.44 13.81
CA MET A 1 -2.50 -3.72 12.73
C MET A 1 -1.80 -3.99 11.39
N VAL A 2 -2.42 -3.72 10.24
CA VAL A 2 -1.75 -3.87 8.91
C VAL A 2 -0.46 -3.02 8.88
N LEU A 3 -0.52 -1.82 9.47
CA LEU A 3 0.61 -0.90 9.65
C LEU A 3 1.80 -1.51 10.43
N ASP A 4 1.56 -2.30 11.48
CA ASP A 4 2.65 -2.96 12.23
C ASP A 4 3.42 -3.97 11.38
N LYS A 5 2.71 -4.69 10.50
CA LYS A 5 3.32 -5.63 9.57
C LYS A 5 4.05 -4.93 8.43
N TYR A 6 3.55 -3.76 8.02
CA TYR A 6 4.12 -2.99 6.92
C TYR A 6 5.38 -2.23 7.34
N PHE A 7 5.39 -1.60 8.52
CA PHE A 7 6.52 -0.80 9.01
C PHE A 7 7.50 -1.55 9.92
N GLY A 8 7.17 -2.75 10.39
CA GLY A 8 8.08 -3.55 11.23
C GLY A 8 8.30 -2.93 12.62
N ASN A 9 7.25 -2.93 13.45
CA ASN A 9 7.12 -2.17 14.70
C ASN A 9 7.01 -0.67 14.46
N VAL A 10 5.81 -0.22 14.10
CA VAL A 10 5.53 1.18 13.80
C VAL A 10 5.70 2.04 15.07
N CYS A 11 6.42 3.15 14.95
CA CYS A 11 6.38 4.24 15.92
C CYS A 11 5.69 5.48 15.32
N GLU A 12 5.30 6.44 16.14
CA GLU A 12 4.61 7.66 15.68
C GLU A 12 5.42 8.42 14.61
N LEU A 13 6.74 8.40 14.70
CA LEU A 13 7.62 9.02 13.70
C LEU A 13 7.50 8.35 12.32
N ASP A 14 7.27 7.04 12.25
CA ASP A 14 7.10 6.34 10.97
C ASP A 14 5.83 6.79 10.26
N LEU A 15 4.76 7.06 11.01
CA LEU A 15 3.52 7.63 10.48
C LEU A 15 3.72 9.08 10.02
N ILE A 16 4.49 9.88 10.76
CA ILE A 16 4.78 11.28 10.39
C ILE A 16 5.60 11.33 9.09
N PHE A 17 6.67 10.54 8.98
CA PHE A 17 7.55 10.57 7.80
C PHE A 17 6.97 9.84 6.59
N ASN A 18 6.12 8.83 6.81
CA ASN A 18 5.50 8.04 5.74
C ASN A 18 3.97 8.22 5.67
N PHE A 19 3.47 9.43 5.95
CA PHE A 19 2.03 9.71 5.99
C PHE A 19 1.32 9.30 4.70
N HIS A 20 1.96 9.53 3.54
CA HIS A 20 1.44 9.14 2.23
C HIS A 20 1.17 7.63 2.12
N LYS A 21 2.04 6.79 2.69
CA LYS A 21 1.83 5.33 2.76
C LYS A 21 0.72 4.98 3.73
N ALA A 22 0.64 5.68 4.87
CA ALA A 22 -0.43 5.46 5.84
C ALA A 22 -1.82 5.77 5.26
N TYR A 23 -1.96 6.85 4.48
CA TYR A 23 -3.20 7.17 3.76
C TYR A 23 -3.56 6.11 2.73
N TYR A 24 -2.58 5.63 1.97
CA TYR A 24 -2.85 4.56 1.01
C TYR A 24 -3.37 3.29 1.68
N ILE A 25 -2.74 2.89 2.79
CA ILE A 25 -3.20 1.73 3.58
C ILE A 25 -4.62 1.96 4.12
N LEU A 26 -4.94 3.19 4.50
CA LEU A 26 -6.26 3.55 5.00
C LEU A 26 -7.33 3.46 3.90
N ASP A 27 -7.02 3.91 2.69
CA ASP A 27 -7.93 3.85 1.54
C ASP A 27 -8.22 2.41 1.10
N GLU A 28 -7.27 1.49 1.24
CA GLU A 28 -7.53 0.06 1.00
C GLU A 28 -8.42 -0.57 2.09
N LEU A 29 -8.37 -0.04 3.31
CA LEU A 29 -9.18 -0.52 4.42
C LEU A 29 -10.59 0.08 4.41
N LEU A 30 -10.73 1.36 4.08
CA LEU A 30 -11.96 2.12 4.22
C LEU A 30 -12.31 2.88 2.95
N ILE A 31 -13.59 2.89 2.60
CA ILE A 31 -14.12 3.74 1.52
C ILE A 31 -15.41 4.40 1.98
N ALA A 32 -15.52 5.71 1.77
CA ALA A 32 -16.68 6.50 2.19
C ALA A 32 -17.04 6.35 3.69
N GLY A 33 -16.06 6.05 4.54
CA GLY A 33 -16.26 5.83 5.98
C GLY A 33 -16.68 4.40 6.36
N GLU A 34 -16.82 3.50 5.40
CA GLU A 34 -17.20 2.09 5.60
C GLU A 34 -16.01 1.15 5.37
N LEU A 35 -16.04 -0.03 5.98
CA LEU A 35 -15.01 -1.06 5.79
C LEU A 35 -15.08 -1.63 4.37
N GLN A 36 -14.05 -1.37 3.57
CA GLN A 36 -13.91 -1.89 2.20
C GLN A 36 -13.35 -3.32 2.23
N GLU A 37 -12.14 -3.49 2.76
CA GLU A 37 -11.42 -4.77 2.74
C GLU A 37 -11.14 -5.27 4.18
N PRO A 38 -11.86 -6.31 4.64
CA PRO A 38 -11.64 -6.88 5.97
C PRO A 38 -10.36 -7.73 6.06
N SER A 39 -9.85 -8.26 4.94
CA SER A 39 -8.71 -9.16 4.92
C SER A 39 -7.39 -8.42 4.98
N LYS A 40 -6.75 -8.46 6.15
CA LYS A 40 -5.38 -7.93 6.36
C LYS A 40 -4.36 -8.50 5.36
N LYS A 41 -4.58 -9.73 4.87
CA LYS A 41 -3.70 -10.36 3.87
C LYS A 41 -3.92 -9.77 2.47
N ALA A 42 -5.17 -9.46 2.12
CA ALA A 42 -5.49 -8.82 0.84
C ALA A 42 -4.93 -7.40 0.81
N VAL A 43 -5.16 -6.60 1.87
CA VAL A 43 -4.60 -5.25 2.00
C VAL A 43 -3.08 -5.27 1.91
N ALA A 44 -2.39 -6.16 2.66
CA ALA A 44 -0.93 -6.27 2.59
C ALA A 44 -0.40 -6.61 1.19
N LYS A 45 -1.15 -7.43 0.43
CA LYS A 45 -0.80 -7.75 -0.95
C LYS A 45 -0.97 -6.53 -1.86
N ALA A 46 -2.11 -5.84 -1.77
CA ALA A 46 -2.39 -4.65 -2.58
C ALA A 46 -1.33 -3.57 -2.40
N ILE A 47 -0.93 -3.30 -1.15
CA ILE A 47 0.14 -2.33 -0.85
C ILE A 47 1.48 -2.77 -1.48
N SER A 48 1.84 -4.06 -1.37
CA SER A 48 3.08 -4.58 -1.96
C SER A 48 3.09 -4.50 -3.49
N ASP A 49 1.97 -4.82 -4.14
CA ASP A 49 1.85 -4.71 -5.59
C ASP A 49 1.99 -3.24 -6.03
N GLN A 50 1.40 -2.32 -5.27
CA GLN A 50 1.46 -0.90 -5.57
C GLN A 50 2.85 -0.30 -5.35
N ASP A 51 3.56 -0.67 -4.27
CA ASP A 51 4.96 -0.27 -4.06
C ASP A 51 5.83 -0.69 -5.26
N GLN A 52 5.65 -1.91 -5.78
CA GLN A 52 6.35 -2.39 -6.98
C GLN A 52 6.01 -1.55 -8.22
N LEU A 53 4.72 -1.24 -8.44
CA LEU A 53 4.31 -0.39 -9.56
C LEU A 53 4.93 1.01 -9.49
N VAL A 54 4.97 1.61 -8.29
CA VAL A 54 5.57 2.93 -8.08
C VAL A 54 7.08 2.88 -8.29
N GLU A 55 7.77 1.83 -7.83
CA GLU A 55 9.19 1.64 -8.10
C GLU A 55 9.47 1.44 -9.59
N ASN A 56 8.68 0.61 -10.28
CA ASN A 56 8.81 0.38 -11.72
C ASN A 56 8.58 1.68 -12.52
N ALA A 57 7.59 2.47 -12.13
CA ALA A 57 7.31 3.77 -12.73
C ALA A 57 8.45 4.78 -12.51
N LYS A 58 9.04 4.81 -11.30
CA LYS A 58 10.21 5.64 -10.99
C LYS A 58 11.45 5.21 -11.78
N ASN A 59 11.57 3.92 -12.06
CA ASN A 59 12.70 3.33 -12.78
C ASN A 59 12.53 3.33 -14.31
N GLY A 60 11.42 3.89 -14.83
CA GLY A 60 11.17 4.02 -16.27
C GLY A 60 10.91 2.69 -17.01
N VAL A 61 10.53 1.64 -16.28
CA VAL A 61 10.17 0.35 -16.89
C VAL A 61 8.66 0.36 -17.16
N GLU A 62 8.28 0.84 -18.34
CA GLU A 62 6.93 0.64 -18.87
C GLU A 62 6.79 -0.82 -19.29
N GLU A 63 6.15 -1.65 -18.46
CA GLU A 63 5.71 -2.97 -18.91
C GLU A 63 4.62 -2.78 -19.97
N VAL A 64 5.01 -2.80 -21.25
CA VAL A 64 4.10 -2.97 -22.38
C VAL A 64 3.38 -4.30 -22.16
N PRO A 65 2.05 -4.33 -21.94
CA PRO A 65 1.36 -5.60 -21.73
C PRO A 65 1.44 -6.37 -23.05
N HIS A 66 2.19 -7.46 -23.05
CA HIS A 66 2.21 -8.41 -24.15
C HIS A 66 0.84 -9.08 -24.21
N ALA A 67 -0.04 -8.53 -25.05
CA ALA A 67 -1.27 -9.19 -25.45
C ALA A 67 -0.91 -10.54 -26.09
N ARG A 68 -1.43 -11.62 -25.51
CA ARG A 68 -1.61 -12.91 -26.20
C ARG A 68 -3.07 -13.10 -26.49
#